data_AF-A0A2W5KDY6-F1
#
_entry.id   AF-A0A2W5KDY6-F1
#
_cell.length_a   1.000
_cell.length_b   1.000
_cell.length_c   1.000
_cell.angle_alpha   90.00
_cell.angle_beta   90.00
_cell.angle_gamma   90.00
#
_symmetry.space_group_name_H-M   'P 1'
#
loop_
_entity.id
_entity.type
_entity.pdbx_description
1 polymer ?
#
loop_
_entity_poly.entity_id
_entity_poly.type
_entity_poly.pdbx_seq_one_letter_code
_entity_poly.pdbx_strand_id
1 'polypeptide(L)'
;MFDQLRRLLSDFTGEGEHDAFAVDDWRVAAAAMLVSLIGADGVATEREKTVLHDVLKARFSLDEAETADLMEAARRREADSIDLYGFTSVLKRSLDAEGRAGVVEMMWEIVFADGAAHELEDSIVWRAADLLGVSDRERVELKRRIAARVRPAGVEQV
;
A
#
# COMPACT_ATOMS: atom_id res chain seq x y z
N MET A 1 9.92 -0.41 15.87
CA MET A 1 8.60 -0.91 16.35
C MET A 1 7.94 -1.87 15.37
N PHE A 2 8.13 -1.70 14.05
CA PHE A 2 7.89 -2.75 13.03
C PHE A 2 8.60 -4.09 13.29
N ASP A 3 9.65 -4.07 14.10
CA ASP A 3 10.42 -5.26 14.50
C ASP A 3 9.61 -6.26 15.30
N GLN A 4 8.59 -5.82 16.05
CA GLN A 4 7.75 -6.73 16.83
C GLN A 4 6.76 -7.50 15.95
N LEU A 5 6.25 -6.87 14.89
CA LEU A 5 5.42 -7.53 13.89
C LEU A 5 6.25 -8.52 13.05
N ARG A 6 7.51 -8.17 12.75
CA ARG A 6 8.44 -9.06 12.02
C ARG A 6 8.71 -10.35 12.81
N ARG A 7 8.83 -10.26 14.13
CA ARG A 7 9.06 -11.41 15.02
C ARG A 7 7.85 -12.34 15.11
N LEU A 8 6.64 -11.77 15.07
CA LEU A 8 5.39 -12.53 15.04
C LEU A 8 5.18 -13.27 13.72
N LEU A 9 5.60 -12.70 12.59
CA LEU A 9 5.40 -13.31 11.27
C LEU A 9 6.43 -14.41 10.96
N SER A 10 7.68 -14.28 11.41
CA SER A 10 8.71 -15.31 11.24
C SER A 10 8.41 -16.62 11.99
N ASP A 11 7.61 -16.57 13.06
CA ASP A 11 7.19 -17.77 13.79
C ASP A 11 6.07 -18.55 13.05
N PHE A 12 5.40 -17.93 12.07
CA PHE A 12 4.34 -18.57 11.28
C PHE A 12 4.83 -19.19 9.96
N THR A 13 5.99 -18.77 9.44
CA THR A 13 6.57 -19.31 8.21
C THR A 13 7.41 -20.56 8.52
N GLY A 14 6.73 -21.61 8.99
CA GLY A 14 7.26 -22.97 8.99
C GLY A 14 7.12 -23.58 7.59
N GLU A 15 8.17 -24.27 7.15
CA GLU A 15 8.35 -24.92 5.85
C GLU A 15 7.10 -25.67 5.34
N GLY A 16 6.55 -25.23 4.21
CA GLY A 16 5.53 -25.99 3.46
C GLY A 16 5.18 -25.27 2.16
N GLU A 17 5.33 -25.96 1.03
CA GLU A 17 5.03 -25.53 -0.35
C GLU A 17 3.91 -24.46 -0.43
N HIS A 18 4.32 -23.22 -0.67
CA HIS A 18 3.48 -22.04 -0.56
C HIS A 18 2.68 -21.81 -1.85
N ASP A 19 1.36 -22.05 -1.83
CA ASP A 19 0.43 -21.16 -2.55
C ASP A 19 0.61 -19.77 -1.90
N ALA A 20 1.60 -19.01 -2.38
CA ALA A 20 2.30 -18.01 -1.57
C ALA A 20 1.43 -16.90 -1.00
N PHE A 21 0.28 -16.64 -1.64
CA PHE A 21 -0.71 -15.71 -1.15
C PHE A 21 -2.13 -16.21 -1.44
N ALA A 22 -2.84 -16.67 -0.41
CA ALA A 22 -4.25 -17.00 -0.53
C ALA A 22 -5.11 -15.76 -0.88
N VAL A 23 -6.27 -15.96 -1.50
CA VAL A 23 -7.19 -14.87 -1.91
C VAL A 23 -7.62 -13.97 -0.73
N ASP A 24 -7.68 -14.54 0.48
CA ASP A 24 -8.04 -13.83 1.72
C ASP A 24 -6.82 -13.25 2.47
N ASP A 25 -5.61 -13.38 1.93
CA ASP A 25 -4.42 -12.76 2.50
C ASP A 25 -4.55 -11.24 2.44
N TRP A 26 -4.44 -10.59 3.60
CA TRP A 26 -4.54 -9.14 3.69
C TRP A 26 -3.44 -8.42 2.90
N ARG A 27 -2.29 -9.07 2.65
CA ARG A 27 -1.21 -8.54 1.80
C ARG A 27 -1.67 -8.44 0.35
N VAL A 28 -2.45 -9.41 -0.15
CA VAL A 28 -3.05 -9.36 -1.49
C VAL A 28 -4.10 -8.26 -1.54
N ALA A 29 -4.94 -8.12 -0.51
CA ALA A 29 -5.91 -7.03 -0.45
C ALA A 29 -5.25 -5.65 -0.43
N ALA A 30 -4.16 -5.49 0.32
CA ALA A 30 -3.37 -4.25 0.35
C ALA A 30 -2.76 -3.99 -1.04
N ALA A 31 -2.06 -4.95 -1.61
CA ALA A 31 -1.41 -4.82 -2.91
C ALA A 31 -2.43 -4.56 -4.03
N ALA A 32 -3.57 -5.25 -4.06
CA ALA A 32 -4.64 -5.02 -5.03
C ALA A 32 -5.23 -3.61 -4.92
N MET A 33 -5.39 -3.10 -3.69
CA MET A 33 -5.82 -1.71 -3.47
C MET A 33 -4.80 -0.70 -4.01
N LEU A 34 -3.50 -0.98 -3.87
CA LEU A 34 -2.44 -0.13 -4.42
C LEU A 34 -2.33 -0.22 -5.95
N VAL A 35 -2.57 -1.39 -6.54
CA VAL A 35 -2.69 -1.57 -8.00
C VAL A 35 -3.87 -0.76 -8.53
N SER A 36 -5.03 -0.83 -7.86
CA SER A 36 -6.21 -0.06 -8.22
C SER A 36 -5.98 1.45 -8.13
N LEU A 37 -5.18 1.90 -7.14
CA LEU A 37 -4.81 3.31 -6.96
C LEU A 37 -4.03 3.86 -8.17
N ILE A 38 -2.97 3.18 -8.60
CA ILE A 38 -2.15 3.62 -9.76
C ILE A 38 -2.84 3.40 -11.10
N GLY A 39 -3.89 2.56 -11.15
CA GLY A 39 -4.70 2.36 -12.35
C GLY A 39 -5.90 3.32 -12.46
N ALA A 40 -6.18 4.11 -11.43
CA ALA A 40 -7.47 4.80 -11.29
C ALA A 40 -7.69 5.92 -12.32
N ASP A 41 -6.64 6.58 -12.78
CA ASP A 41 -6.69 7.59 -13.84
C ASP A 41 -6.54 7.00 -15.25
N GLY A 42 -6.37 5.67 -15.34
CA GLY A 42 -6.19 4.91 -16.57
C GLY A 42 -4.75 4.78 -17.06
N VAL A 43 -3.75 5.38 -16.38
CA VAL A 43 -2.35 5.34 -16.82
C VAL A 43 -1.38 5.17 -15.64
N ALA A 44 -1.09 3.93 -15.27
CA ALA A 44 -0.01 3.64 -14.34
C ALA A 44 1.37 3.89 -14.99
N THR A 45 2.16 4.82 -14.44
CA THR A 45 3.51 5.11 -14.92
C THR A 45 4.51 4.02 -14.53
N GLU A 46 5.62 3.88 -15.28
CA GLU A 46 6.69 2.92 -14.93
C GLU A 46 7.34 3.27 -13.58
N ARG A 47 7.35 4.54 -13.21
CA ARG A 47 7.87 5.01 -11.93
C ARG A 47 6.95 4.60 -10.78
N GLU A 48 5.64 4.75 -10.93
CA GLU A 48 4.67 4.28 -9.94
C GLU A 48 4.72 2.76 -9.78
N LYS A 49 4.85 2.00 -10.87
CA LYS A 49 5.00 0.54 -10.82
C LYS A 49 6.26 0.12 -10.07
N THR A 50 7.38 0.82 -10.32
CA THR A 50 8.65 0.56 -9.64
C THR A 50 8.53 0.87 -8.14
N VAL A 51 7.93 2.02 -7.78
CA VAL A 51 7.71 2.38 -6.37
C VAL A 51 6.75 1.40 -5.70
N LEU A 52 5.67 0.99 -6.36
CA LEU A 52 4.76 -0.04 -5.85
C LEU A 52 5.52 -1.33 -5.54
N HIS A 53 6.34 -1.81 -6.48
CA HIS A 53 7.17 -3.00 -6.29
C HIS A 53 8.09 -2.86 -5.07
N ASP A 54 8.84 -1.77 -4.99
CA ASP A 54 9.81 -1.53 -3.92
C ASP A 54 9.14 -1.38 -2.55
N VAL A 55 7.99 -0.69 -2.50
CA VAL A 55 7.17 -0.54 -1.30
C VAL A 55 6.68 -1.91 -0.81
N LEU A 56 6.11 -2.73 -1.70
CA LEU A 56 5.62 -4.07 -1.34
C LEU A 56 6.76 -4.96 -0.82
N LYS A 57 7.87 -5.00 -1.57
CA LYS A 57 9.06 -5.78 -1.22
C LYS A 57 9.59 -5.41 0.16
N ALA A 58 9.81 -4.11 0.40
CA ALA A 58 10.35 -3.63 1.66
C ALA A 58 9.36 -3.83 2.82
N ARG A 59 8.08 -3.49 2.60
CA ARG A 59 7.07 -3.48 3.67
C ARG A 59 6.70 -4.87 4.14
N PHE A 60 6.71 -5.85 3.23
CA PHE A 60 6.39 -7.24 3.52
C PHE A 60 7.63 -8.13 3.65
N SER A 61 8.84 -7.55 3.53
CA SER A 61 10.11 -8.26 3.67
C SER A 61 10.26 -9.43 2.71
N LEU A 62 9.87 -9.21 1.46
CA LEU A 62 9.84 -10.21 0.39
C LEU A 62 11.12 -10.17 -0.44
N ASP A 63 11.44 -11.27 -1.11
CA ASP A 63 12.40 -11.28 -2.22
C ASP A 63 11.74 -10.89 -3.57
N GLU A 64 12.52 -10.91 -4.65
CA GLU A 64 12.03 -10.56 -6.00
C GLU A 64 10.93 -11.51 -6.50
N ALA A 65 11.08 -12.82 -6.26
CA ALA A 65 10.12 -13.82 -6.72
C ALA A 65 8.80 -13.71 -5.94
N GLU A 66 8.90 -13.61 -4.62
CA GLU A 66 7.73 -13.42 -3.74
C GLU A 66 7.01 -12.09 -4.04
N THR A 67 7.74 -11.03 -4.36
CA THR A 67 7.14 -9.73 -4.74
C THR A 67 6.41 -9.84 -6.07
N ALA A 68 7.00 -10.53 -7.06
CA ALA A 68 6.35 -10.78 -8.35
C ALA A 68 5.07 -11.61 -8.20
N ASP A 69 5.11 -12.64 -7.36
CA ASP A 69 3.96 -13.50 -7.05
C ASP A 69 2.83 -12.69 -6.37
N LEU A 70 3.18 -11.85 -5.39
CA LEU A 70 2.22 -10.96 -4.74
C LEU A 70 1.59 -9.99 -5.74
N MET A 71 2.40 -9.38 -6.61
CA MET A 71 1.91 -8.44 -7.62
C MET A 71 0.97 -9.11 -8.63
N GLU A 72 1.25 -10.36 -9.00
CA GLU A 72 0.37 -11.14 -9.88
C GLU A 72 -0.95 -11.50 -9.18
N ALA A 73 -0.89 -11.97 -7.94
CA ALA A 73 -2.08 -12.22 -7.13
C ALA A 73 -2.92 -10.96 -6.93
N ALA A 74 -2.28 -9.82 -6.66
CA ALA A 74 -2.91 -8.52 -6.51
C ALA A 74 -3.63 -8.08 -7.79
N ARG A 75 -2.99 -8.22 -8.96
CA ARG A 75 -3.60 -7.88 -10.27
C ARG A 75 -4.83 -8.73 -10.56
N ARG A 76 -4.77 -10.05 -10.31
CA ARG A 76 -5.95 -10.93 -10.45
C ARG A 76 -7.06 -10.51 -9.50
N ARG A 77 -6.71 -10.27 -8.23
CA ARG A 77 -7.67 -9.87 -7.21
C ARG A 77 -8.31 -8.53 -7.50
N GLU A 78 -7.56 -7.60 -8.07
CA GLU A 78 -8.05 -6.28 -8.50
C GLU A 78 -9.07 -6.41 -9.63
N ALA A 79 -8.75 -7.19 -10.66
CA ALA A 79 -9.66 -7.48 -11.77
C ALA A 79 -10.96 -8.18 -11.33
N ASP A 80 -10.89 -9.02 -10.29
CA ASP A 80 -12.05 -9.75 -9.74
C ASP A 80 -12.84 -8.96 -8.67
N SER A 81 -12.33 -7.82 -8.18
CA SER A 81 -12.96 -7.05 -7.09
C SER A 81 -13.97 -6.03 -7.58
N ILE A 82 -14.90 -5.65 -6.68
CA ILE A 82 -15.97 -4.72 -7.01
C ILE A 82 -15.66 -3.26 -6.65
N ASP A 83 -14.75 -2.95 -5.72
CA ASP A 83 -14.30 -1.59 -5.39
C ASP A 83 -13.34 -1.56 -4.17
N LEU A 84 -13.00 -0.35 -3.74
CA LEU A 84 -12.27 -0.01 -2.52
C LEU A 84 -12.88 -0.57 -1.22
N TYR A 85 -14.21 -0.77 -1.14
CA TYR A 85 -14.85 -1.32 0.05
C TYR A 85 -14.46 -2.79 0.27
N GLY A 86 -14.34 -3.55 -0.82
CA GLY A 86 -13.89 -4.95 -0.75
C GLY A 86 -12.52 -5.08 -0.08
N PHE A 87 -11.54 -4.31 -0.53
CA PHE A 87 -10.18 -4.35 0.04
C PHE A 87 -10.16 -3.86 1.48
N THR A 88 -10.75 -2.69 1.74
CA THR A 88 -10.73 -2.09 3.09
C THR A 88 -11.47 -2.96 4.11
N SER A 89 -12.50 -3.72 3.70
CA SER A 89 -13.19 -4.68 4.55
C SER A 89 -12.27 -5.83 5.00
N VAL A 90 -11.46 -6.39 4.09
CA VAL A 90 -10.43 -7.40 4.43
C VAL A 90 -9.40 -6.79 5.37
N LEU A 91 -8.85 -5.62 5.02
CA LEU A 91 -7.82 -4.96 5.80
C LEU A 91 -8.29 -4.60 7.21
N LYS A 92 -9.53 -4.14 7.41
CA LYS A 92 -10.07 -3.85 8.74
C LYS A 92 -10.21 -5.07 9.64
N ARG A 93 -10.52 -6.24 9.06
CA ARG A 93 -10.63 -7.48 9.82
C ARG A 93 -9.26 -8.02 10.22
N SER A 94 -8.25 -7.80 9.38
CA SER A 94 -6.92 -8.40 9.55
C SER A 94 -5.90 -7.48 10.24
N LEU A 95 -6.09 -6.16 10.20
CA LEU A 95 -5.12 -5.18 10.69
C LEU A 95 -5.67 -4.33 11.85
N ASP A 96 -4.79 -4.06 12.81
CA ASP A 96 -5.02 -3.08 13.87
C ASP A 96 -4.89 -1.63 13.36
N ALA A 97 -5.02 -0.65 14.25
CA ALA A 97 -4.98 0.77 13.87
C ALA A 97 -3.66 1.17 13.21
N GLU A 98 -2.53 0.70 13.74
CA GLU A 98 -1.20 0.99 13.21
C GLU A 98 -1.00 0.32 11.83
N GLY A 99 -1.43 -0.93 11.67
CA GLY A 99 -1.40 -1.62 10.38
C GLY A 99 -2.21 -0.88 9.30
N ARG A 100 -3.41 -0.39 9.66
CA ARG A 100 -4.27 0.38 8.74
C ARG A 100 -3.66 1.74 8.39
N ALA A 101 -3.07 2.44 9.35
CA ALA A 101 -2.31 3.67 9.08
C ALA A 101 -1.10 3.40 8.17
N GLY A 102 -0.43 2.26 8.36
CA GLY A 102 0.66 1.81 7.51
C GLY A 102 0.24 1.54 6.06
N VAL A 103 -0.99 1.09 5.82
CA VAL A 103 -1.53 0.97 4.45
C VAL A 103 -1.74 2.34 3.81
N VAL A 104 -2.28 3.31 4.57
CA VAL A 104 -2.42 4.69 4.08
C VAL A 104 -1.06 5.34 3.81
N GLU A 105 -0.03 5.02 4.60
CA GLU A 105 1.34 5.47 4.34
C GLU A 105 1.85 4.94 3.00
N MET A 106 1.69 3.64 2.71
CA MET A 106 2.07 3.06 1.42
C MET A 106 1.37 3.74 0.24
N MET A 107 0.07 4.06 0.39
CA MET A 107 -0.67 4.78 -0.65
C MET A 107 -0.03 6.15 -0.94
N TRP A 108 0.38 6.90 0.08
CA TRP A 108 1.06 8.18 -0.12
C TRP A 108 2.44 8.02 -0.75
N GLU A 109 3.21 6.99 -0.39
CA GLU A 109 4.53 6.74 -1.00
C GLU A 109 4.43 6.54 -2.51
N ILE A 110 3.38 5.84 -2.96
CA ILE A 110 3.11 5.60 -4.38
C ILE A 110 2.58 6.85 -5.06
N VAL A 111 1.61 7.54 -4.48
CA VAL A 111 1.00 8.76 -5.06
C VAL A 111 2.01 9.90 -5.19
N PHE A 112 3.03 9.94 -4.32
CA PHE A 112 4.12 10.89 -4.46
C PHE A 112 5.30 10.36 -5.31
N ALA A 113 5.19 9.18 -5.95
CA ALA A 113 6.28 8.61 -6.75
C ALA A 113 6.82 9.62 -7.77
N ASP A 114 5.93 10.34 -8.46
CA ASP A 114 6.26 11.34 -9.47
C ASP A 114 6.45 12.77 -8.91
N GLY A 115 6.44 12.94 -7.59
CA GLY A 115 6.75 14.19 -6.90
C GLY A 115 5.54 15.03 -6.48
N ALA A 116 4.35 14.70 -6.99
CA ALA A 116 3.10 15.36 -6.62
C ALA A 116 1.93 14.38 -6.71
N ALA A 117 0.94 14.57 -5.83
CA ALA A 117 -0.32 13.83 -5.85
C ALA A 117 -1.32 14.49 -6.81
N HIS A 118 -1.93 13.72 -7.71
CA HIS A 118 -3.04 14.20 -8.54
C HIS A 118 -4.35 14.25 -7.73
N GLU A 119 -5.33 15.07 -8.16
CA GLU A 119 -6.59 15.25 -7.42
C GLU A 119 -7.40 13.95 -7.27
N LEU A 120 -7.37 13.09 -8.29
CA LEU A 120 -8.07 11.81 -8.28
C LEU A 120 -7.44 10.83 -7.28
N GLU A 121 -6.12 10.66 -7.35
CA GLU A 121 -5.34 9.84 -6.41
C GLU A 121 -5.53 10.33 -4.98
N ASP A 122 -5.42 11.63 -4.74
CA ASP A 122 -5.64 12.25 -3.44
C ASP A 122 -7.01 11.83 -2.90
N SER A 123 -8.06 12.02 -3.70
CA SER A 123 -9.44 11.65 -3.35
C SER A 123 -9.59 10.16 -3.02
N ILE A 124 -8.85 9.28 -3.71
CA ILE A 124 -8.84 7.84 -3.44
C ILE A 124 -8.16 7.54 -2.11
N VAL A 125 -6.99 8.15 -1.82
CA VAL A 125 -6.33 8.00 -0.52
C VAL A 125 -7.21 8.54 0.60
N TRP A 126 -7.90 9.66 0.39
CA TRP A 126 -8.88 10.17 1.34
C TRP A 126 -9.97 9.15 1.62
N ARG A 127 -10.60 8.61 0.58
CA ARG A 127 -11.67 7.62 0.75
C ARG A 127 -11.17 6.34 1.41
N ALA A 128 -9.99 5.85 1.04
CA ALA A 128 -9.41 4.64 1.63
C ALA A 128 -9.11 4.82 3.12
N ALA A 129 -8.51 5.95 3.50
CA ALA A 129 -8.22 6.24 4.90
C ALA A 129 -9.49 6.34 5.76
N ASP A 130 -10.55 6.97 5.25
CA ASP A 130 -11.85 7.03 5.93
C ASP A 130 -12.44 5.63 6.15
N LEU A 131 -12.44 4.80 5.10
CA LEU A 131 -12.91 3.42 5.18
C LEU A 131 -12.09 2.58 6.17
N LEU A 132 -10.77 2.75 6.18
CA LEU A 132 -9.86 2.12 7.13
C LEU A 132 -9.97 2.68 8.56
N GLY A 133 -10.72 3.76 8.78
CA GLY A 133 -10.87 4.39 10.09
C GLY A 133 -9.59 5.09 10.56
N VAL A 134 -8.79 5.59 9.63
CA VAL A 134 -7.62 6.45 9.92
C VAL A 134 -8.12 7.89 10.02
N SER A 135 -7.78 8.56 11.12
CA SER A 135 -8.32 9.90 11.40
C SER A 135 -7.81 10.95 10.39
N ASP A 136 -8.59 12.01 10.18
CA ASP A 136 -8.20 13.15 9.33
C ASP A 136 -6.83 13.72 9.71
N ARG A 137 -6.60 13.85 11.02
CA ARG A 137 -5.35 14.36 11.57
C ARG A 137 -4.18 13.46 11.17
N GLU A 138 -4.31 12.17 11.43
CA GLU A 138 -3.25 11.18 11.15
C GLU A 138 -2.96 11.11 9.65
N ARG A 139 -4.00 11.10 8.82
CA ARG A 139 -3.85 11.17 7.36
C ARG A 139 -3.08 12.41 6.89
N VAL A 140 -3.38 13.59 7.44
CA VAL A 140 -2.66 14.84 7.10
C VAL A 140 -1.21 14.77 7.55
N GLU A 141 -0.95 14.22 8.74
CA GLU A 141 0.41 14.00 9.26
C GLU A 141 1.21 13.04 8.36
N LEU A 142 0.61 11.92 7.94
CA LEU A 142 1.20 10.97 6.99
C LEU A 142 1.53 11.65 5.66
N LYS A 143 0.56 12.34 5.04
CA LYS A 143 0.74 13.05 3.77
C LYS A 143 1.90 14.03 3.85
N ARG A 144 1.95 14.85 4.91
CA ARG A 144 3.04 15.82 5.13
C ARG A 144 4.39 15.14 5.28
N ARG A 145 4.45 14.05 6.05
CA ARG A 145 5.68 13.27 6.28
C ARG A 145 6.22 12.71 4.98
N ILE A 146 5.38 12.08 4.16
CA ILE A 146 5.81 11.50 2.88
C ILE A 146 6.17 12.59 1.87
N ALA A 147 5.35 13.64 1.73
CA ALA A 147 5.66 14.76 0.84
C ALA A 147 7.00 15.44 1.17
N ALA A 148 7.38 15.51 2.45
CA ALA A 148 8.67 16.03 2.89
C ALA A 148 9.85 15.09 2.60
N ARG A 149 9.63 13.78 2.47
CA ARG A 149 10.67 12.81 2.04
C ARG A 149 10.94 12.91 0.54
N VAL A 150 9.89 13.20 -0.25
CA VAL A 150 9.95 13.25 -1.71
C VAL A 150 10.42 14.60 -2.24
N ARG A 151 10.08 15.71 -1.56
CA ARG A 151 10.66 17.02 -1.89
C ARG A 151 12.08 17.09 -1.33
N PRO A 152 13.11 17.37 -2.15
CA PRO A 152 14.41 17.68 -1.60
C PRO A 152 14.29 18.92 -0.71
N ALA A 153 14.90 18.88 0.47
CA ALA A 153 15.10 20.05 1.32
C ALA A 153 15.98 21.05 0.55
N GLY A 154 15.38 21.92 -0.27
CA GLY A 154 16.17 22.81 -1.11
C GLY A 154 15.45 23.62 -2.20
N VAL A 155 14.16 23.93 -2.06
CA VAL A 155 13.57 25.00 -2.87
C VAL A 155 13.05 26.07 -1.92
N GLU A 156 13.98 26.95 -1.53
CA GLU A 156 13.71 28.25 -0.95
C GLU A 156 12.84 29.02 -1.96
N GLN A 157 11.65 29.43 -1.52
CA GLN A 157 10.78 30.29 -2.32
C GLN A 157 11.51 31.63 -2.49
N VAL A 158 11.78 32.01 -3.74
CA VAL A 158 12.13 33.38 -4.13
C VAL A 158 10.92 34.00 -4.81
#